data_AF-A0A975E332-F1
#
_entry.id   AF-A0A975E332-F1
#
_cell.length_a   1.000
_cell.length_b   1.000
_cell.length_c   1.000
_cell.angle_alpha   90.00
_cell.angle_beta   90.00
_cell.angle_gamma   90.00
#
_symmetry.space_group_name_H-M   'P 1'
#
loop_
_entity.id
_entity.type
_entity.pdbx_description
1 polymer ?
#
loop_
_entity_poly.entity_id
_entity_poly.type
_entity_poly.pdbx_seq_one_letter_code
_entity_poly.pdbx_strand_id
1 'polypeptide(L)'
;MPMPQPTSRRPGWGFAPVPWALAAAALLAACASAPPAGTAVQTRPASQVPAPLGGPSPAGPVPARPAQPVAPPATAPAAAIEVPAPTEAPALAARFPDPPVRYATPAFATGRQAFTSSAEMQSMLRELARETPPPTRVQLLSPGQSQSGQPIEAMLLTRLGDAASAALRSTARPTVMLIGQQHGDEPAGSEALLVLARQLAQGPLAPLLDRLNVLIVPRANPDGAQAGRRATASGLDANRDHLLLRTPEAQAIAALMRDYEPMVVADAHEYPAAGLYLDKFGAVARADVLLQYATAGNVHEFVTRAAEEWFRQPLLASLQREGLSSDWYHTLASAADDRRVAMGGTRPDMGRNVSGLRHAVSLLIESRGVGLGRAHFARRVHTQVVAMTSVLQSAAARADDLVKLRRFVDSEVSRLACQGEVVVEAAATPSEYPLRLLDPQTGADRSVSVAWDSALQLQVLKSRARPCGYWLAAGEREAMLRLRALGLSVQRVDANGVVRGETYRETSRATVPASDGPPSAADGGGVVLVQVEAVPALVDVAPGSWYVPLDQPLAYLAVAALEPDTPSSYVAGGVVSRVDNVARVLARPAFKVSAVP
;
A
#
# COMPACT_ATOMS: atom_id res chain seq x y z
N MET A 1 51.92 31.53 -2.86
CA MET A 1 51.61 32.68 -3.73
C MET A 1 50.14 33.04 -3.56
N PRO A 2 49.80 34.21 -2.98
CA PRO A 2 48.42 34.61 -2.76
C PRO A 2 47.91 35.65 -3.78
N MET A 3 46.56 35.74 -3.87
CA MET A 3 45.69 36.76 -4.48
C MET A 3 45.38 36.63 -5.99
N PRO A 4 44.21 37.10 -6.49
CA PRO A 4 43.26 38.03 -5.85
C PRO A 4 41.75 37.67 -5.91
N GLN A 5 40.98 38.39 -5.08
CA GLN A 5 39.53 38.54 -5.13
C GLN A 5 39.04 39.23 -6.42
N PRO A 6 37.76 39.04 -6.79
CA PRO A 6 37.02 40.04 -7.55
C PRO A 6 35.86 40.66 -6.76
N THR A 7 35.73 41.95 -6.99
CA THR A 7 34.86 42.96 -6.40
C THR A 7 33.38 42.87 -6.80
N SER A 8 32.56 43.34 -5.88
CA SER A 8 31.18 43.82 -5.97
C SER A 8 30.71 44.43 -7.31
N ARG A 9 29.46 44.14 -7.69
CA ARG A 9 28.46 45.13 -8.18
C ARG A 9 27.05 44.50 -8.18
N ARG A 10 26.17 44.99 -7.29
CA ARG A 10 24.71 44.80 -7.34
C ARG A 10 24.08 45.95 -8.13
N PRO A 11 23.07 45.74 -8.99
CA PRO A 11 22.16 46.79 -9.41
C PRO A 11 20.96 46.85 -8.45
N GLY A 12 20.77 48.00 -7.82
CA GLY A 12 19.62 48.30 -6.98
C GLY A 12 18.37 48.56 -7.82
N TRP A 13 17.24 48.04 -7.34
CA TRP A 13 15.91 48.43 -7.80
C TRP A 13 15.27 49.23 -6.67
N GLY A 14 15.11 50.54 -6.91
CA GLY A 14 14.52 51.48 -5.99
C GLY A 14 13.00 51.30 -5.91
N PHE A 15 12.51 51.13 -4.69
CA PHE A 15 11.11 51.33 -4.34
C PHE A 15 10.88 52.84 -4.15
N ALA A 16 9.88 53.39 -4.83
CA ALA A 16 9.30 54.69 -4.54
C ALA A 16 7.86 54.49 -4.03
N PRO A 17 7.48 55.08 -2.87
CA PRO A 17 6.12 55.04 -2.35
C PRO A 17 5.36 56.31 -2.72
N VAL A 18 4.08 56.21 -3.07
CA VAL A 18 3.16 57.37 -3.18
C VAL A 18 1.78 56.97 -2.62
N PRO A 19 1.08 57.88 -1.92
CA PRO A 19 0.30 57.55 -0.74
C PRO A 19 -1.22 57.50 -0.96
N TRP A 20 -1.90 57.19 0.15
CA TRP A 20 -3.34 57.12 0.36
C TRP A 20 -4.12 58.39 -0.01
N ALA A 21 -5.33 58.21 -0.53
CA ALA A 21 -6.44 59.14 -0.27
C ALA A 21 -7.79 58.39 -0.29
N LEU A 22 -8.50 58.49 0.84
CA LEU A 22 -9.89 58.13 1.06
C LEU A 22 -10.83 59.12 0.34
N ALA A 23 -11.93 58.63 -0.21
CA ALA A 23 -13.18 59.39 -0.29
C ALA A 23 -14.38 58.43 -0.40
N ALA A 24 -15.28 58.54 0.57
CA ALA A 24 -16.60 57.94 0.59
C ALA A 24 -17.61 58.85 -0.12
N ALA A 25 -18.62 58.28 -0.79
CA ALA A 25 -20.00 58.80 -0.78
C ALA A 25 -20.96 57.79 -1.45
N ALA A 26 -22.01 57.46 -0.70
CA ALA A 26 -23.17 56.69 -1.11
C ALA A 26 -24.10 57.51 -2.02
N LEU A 27 -24.89 56.82 -2.86
CA LEU A 27 -26.24 57.25 -3.24
C LEU A 27 -27.07 56.05 -3.72
N LEU A 28 -28.27 55.95 -3.15
CA LEU A 28 -29.34 54.98 -3.37
C LEU A 28 -30.03 55.18 -4.73
N ALA A 29 -30.47 54.09 -5.35
CA ALA A 29 -31.74 54.04 -6.09
C ALA A 29 -32.19 52.57 -6.26
N ALA A 30 -33.32 52.25 -5.62
CA ALA A 30 -34.06 51.02 -5.79
C ALA A 30 -35.03 51.13 -6.97
N CYS A 31 -35.29 50.04 -7.67
CA CYS A 31 -36.59 49.75 -8.29
C CYS A 31 -36.75 48.24 -8.45
N ALA A 32 -37.72 47.69 -7.71
CA ALA A 32 -38.28 46.37 -7.87
C ALA A 32 -39.42 46.42 -8.90
N SER A 33 -39.63 45.33 -9.64
CA SER A 33 -40.88 45.09 -10.35
C SER A 33 -41.19 43.58 -10.35
N ALA A 34 -42.33 43.26 -9.74
CA ALA A 34 -42.91 41.95 -9.47
C ALA A 34 -43.68 41.39 -10.70
N PRO A 35 -44.17 40.14 -10.66
CA PRO A 35 -44.68 39.38 -11.82
C PRO A 35 -46.19 39.60 -12.04
N PRO A 36 -46.77 39.19 -13.18
CA PRO A 36 -48.22 39.12 -13.32
C PRO A 36 -48.77 37.71 -13.01
N ALA A 37 -49.93 37.71 -12.36
CA ALA A 37 -50.73 36.54 -12.00
C ALA A 37 -51.88 36.30 -13.00
N GLY A 38 -52.20 35.01 -13.19
CA GLY A 38 -53.55 34.43 -13.17
C GLY A 38 -54.61 34.83 -14.22
N THR A 39 -55.07 33.83 -14.98
CA THR A 39 -56.48 33.71 -15.42
C THR A 39 -56.93 32.25 -15.32
N ALA A 40 -58.14 32.06 -14.79
CA ALA A 40 -58.75 30.78 -14.46
C ALA A 40 -59.72 30.26 -15.54
N VAL A 41 -59.69 28.94 -15.72
CA VAL A 41 -60.79 27.95 -15.91
C VAL A 41 -61.99 28.28 -16.82
N GLN A 42 -62.24 27.40 -17.80
CA GLN A 42 -63.58 26.93 -18.17
C GLN A 42 -63.56 25.45 -18.60
N THR A 43 -64.63 24.74 -18.21
CA THR A 43 -64.81 23.28 -18.26
C THR A 43 -65.91 22.83 -19.24
N ARG A 44 -65.82 21.55 -19.65
CA ARG A 44 -66.86 20.58 -20.15
C ARG A 44 -66.99 20.37 -21.68
N PRO A 45 -67.57 19.25 -22.17
CA PRO A 45 -67.91 17.96 -21.53
C PRO A 45 -67.38 16.71 -22.28
N ALA A 46 -67.65 15.54 -21.69
CA ALA A 46 -67.26 14.19 -22.09
C ALA A 46 -67.96 13.64 -23.36
N SER A 47 -67.28 12.74 -24.06
CA SER A 47 -67.85 11.79 -25.03
C SER A 47 -67.38 10.37 -24.72
N GLN A 48 -68.29 9.41 -24.93
CA GLN A 48 -68.28 8.02 -24.52
C GLN A 48 -67.79 7.07 -25.64
N VAL A 49 -67.02 6.02 -25.22
CA VAL A 49 -67.08 4.59 -25.64
C VAL A 49 -66.47 4.21 -27.03
N PRO A 50 -65.95 2.97 -27.31
CA PRO A 50 -65.87 1.71 -26.52
C PRO A 50 -64.45 1.07 -26.36
N ALA A 51 -64.41 0.02 -25.53
CA ALA A 51 -63.24 -0.81 -25.19
C ALA A 51 -62.88 -1.88 -26.24
N PRO A 52 -61.62 -2.35 -26.22
CA PRO A 52 -61.31 -3.75 -26.51
C PRO A 52 -60.54 -4.47 -25.39
N LEU A 53 -61.06 -5.66 -25.12
CA LEU A 53 -60.58 -6.86 -24.45
C LEU A 53 -59.06 -7.07 -24.23
N GLY A 54 -58.70 -7.41 -22.98
CA GLY A 54 -57.92 -8.62 -22.66
C GLY A 54 -56.39 -8.53 -22.62
N GLY A 55 -55.82 -8.37 -21.43
CA GLY A 55 -54.42 -8.69 -21.11
C GLY A 55 -54.20 -8.74 -19.59
N PRO A 56 -53.41 -9.70 -19.04
CA PRO A 56 -53.41 -10.02 -17.61
C PRO A 56 -52.69 -8.97 -16.76
N SER A 57 -53.31 -8.60 -15.62
CA SER A 57 -52.79 -7.65 -14.63
C SER A 57 -51.56 -8.17 -13.86
N PRO A 58 -50.62 -7.28 -13.47
CA PRO A 58 -49.52 -7.61 -12.58
C PRO A 58 -49.99 -7.77 -11.13
N ALA A 59 -49.47 -8.80 -10.45
CA ALA A 59 -49.75 -9.13 -9.07
C ALA A 59 -49.24 -8.05 -8.10
N GLY A 60 -50.07 -7.69 -7.12
CA GLY A 60 -49.75 -6.74 -6.05
C GLY A 60 -48.72 -7.26 -5.05
N PRO A 61 -48.20 -6.39 -4.18
CA PRO A 61 -47.11 -6.71 -3.26
C PRO A 61 -47.58 -7.66 -2.15
N VAL A 62 -46.82 -8.76 -1.97
CA VAL A 62 -47.01 -9.74 -0.90
C VAL A 62 -46.47 -9.17 0.41
N PRO A 63 -47.20 -9.25 1.54
CA PRO A 63 -46.71 -8.79 2.84
C PRO A 63 -45.59 -9.71 3.36
N ALA A 64 -44.48 -9.11 3.78
CA ALA A 64 -43.33 -9.81 4.34
C ALA A 64 -43.68 -10.49 5.68
N ARG A 65 -43.42 -11.80 5.77
CA ARG A 65 -43.43 -12.55 7.03
C ARG A 65 -42.22 -12.12 7.89
N PRO A 66 -42.39 -11.91 9.21
CA PRO A 66 -41.25 -11.72 10.10
C PRO A 66 -40.44 -13.03 10.18
N ALA A 67 -39.15 -12.95 9.87
CA ALA A 67 -38.23 -14.07 9.99
C ALA A 67 -38.06 -14.45 11.46
N GLN A 68 -38.27 -15.73 11.78
CA GLN A 68 -37.89 -16.27 13.08
C GLN A 68 -36.36 -16.30 13.20
N PRO A 69 -35.79 -15.99 14.38
CA PRO A 69 -34.34 -16.05 14.59
C PRO A 69 -33.87 -17.50 14.52
N VAL A 70 -33.10 -17.83 13.48
CA VAL A 70 -32.36 -19.09 13.41
C VAL A 70 -31.16 -18.95 14.34
N ALA A 71 -31.11 -19.78 15.37
CA ALA A 71 -29.96 -19.86 16.27
C ALA A 71 -28.70 -20.22 15.45
N PRO A 72 -27.55 -19.55 15.67
CA PRO A 72 -26.33 -19.89 14.96
C PRO A 72 -25.93 -21.33 15.31
N PRO A 73 -25.47 -22.14 14.34
CA PRO A 73 -24.92 -23.45 14.65
C PRO A 73 -23.73 -23.26 15.58
N ALA A 74 -23.71 -24.01 16.69
CA ALA A 74 -22.59 -24.03 17.61
C ALA A 74 -21.33 -24.40 16.81
N THR A 75 -20.43 -23.43 16.63
CA THR A 75 -19.11 -23.66 16.05
C THR A 75 -18.33 -24.53 17.01
N ALA A 76 -18.17 -25.82 16.67
CA ALA A 76 -17.15 -26.64 17.29
C ALA A 76 -15.79 -25.94 17.10
N PRO A 77 -14.90 -25.93 18.11
CA PRO A 77 -13.56 -25.40 17.94
C PRO A 77 -12.89 -26.16 16.81
N ALA A 78 -12.52 -25.44 15.74
CA ALA A 78 -11.77 -26.01 14.63
C ALA A 78 -10.48 -26.61 15.21
N ALA A 79 -10.32 -27.93 15.08
CA ALA A 79 -9.10 -28.61 15.44
C ALA A 79 -7.94 -27.94 14.69
N ALA A 80 -6.89 -27.56 15.42
CA ALA A 80 -5.67 -27.04 14.82
C ALA A 80 -5.16 -28.08 13.81
N ILE A 81 -5.01 -27.68 12.56
CA ILE A 81 -4.43 -28.53 11.53
C ILE A 81 -2.95 -28.71 11.90
N GLU A 82 -2.59 -29.86 12.47
CA GLU A 82 -1.21 -30.27 12.62
C GLU A 82 -0.67 -30.62 11.23
N VAL A 83 0.07 -29.68 10.62
CA VAL A 83 0.85 -29.94 9.41
C VAL A 83 2.16 -30.61 9.85
N PRO A 84 2.41 -31.89 9.53
CA PRO A 84 3.70 -32.52 9.85
C PRO A 84 4.82 -31.76 9.13
N ALA A 85 5.81 -31.30 9.90
CA ALA A 85 6.95 -30.58 9.34
C ALA A 85 7.80 -31.52 8.47
N PRO A 86 8.23 -31.12 7.26
CA PRO A 86 9.26 -31.85 6.54
C PRO A 86 10.54 -31.84 7.38
N THR A 87 11.04 -33.02 7.73
CA THR A 87 12.24 -33.15 8.56
C THR A 87 13.47 -32.85 7.69
N GLU A 88 14.03 -31.67 7.83
CA GLU A 88 15.33 -31.33 7.25
C GLU A 88 16.42 -32.28 7.78
N ALA A 89 17.43 -32.57 6.95
CA ALA A 89 18.57 -33.37 7.39
C ALA A 89 19.26 -32.70 8.60
N PRO A 90 19.77 -33.47 9.60
CA PRO A 90 20.36 -32.88 10.81
C PRO A 90 21.47 -31.86 10.54
N ALA A 91 22.30 -32.08 9.52
CA ALA A 91 23.38 -31.16 9.16
C ALA A 91 22.85 -29.84 8.56
N LEU A 92 21.74 -29.89 7.81
CA LEU A 92 21.04 -28.69 7.33
C LEU A 92 20.37 -27.97 8.50
N ALA A 93 19.65 -28.69 9.37
CA ALA A 93 19.00 -28.12 10.54
C ALA A 93 20.00 -27.41 11.48
N ALA A 94 21.22 -27.95 11.62
CA ALA A 94 22.30 -27.33 12.40
C ALA A 94 22.77 -25.97 11.87
N ARG A 95 22.45 -25.61 10.61
CA ARG A 95 22.73 -24.27 10.05
C ARG A 95 21.79 -23.20 10.60
N PHE A 96 20.67 -23.60 11.21
CA PHE A 96 19.61 -22.72 11.71
C PHE A 96 19.35 -22.94 13.21
N PRO A 97 20.36 -22.84 14.08
CA PRO A 97 20.17 -23.12 15.51
C PRO A 97 19.20 -22.13 16.15
N ASP A 98 18.46 -22.61 17.15
CA ASP A 98 17.60 -21.76 17.96
C ASP A 98 18.40 -20.61 18.59
N PRO A 99 17.82 -19.41 18.62
CA PRO A 99 18.46 -18.26 19.24
C PRO A 99 18.52 -18.46 20.78
N PRO A 100 19.52 -17.86 21.46
CA PRO A 100 19.61 -17.93 22.92
C PRO A 100 18.45 -17.21 23.62
N VAL A 101 17.76 -16.31 22.93
CA VAL A 101 16.63 -15.53 23.45
C VAL A 101 15.34 -16.35 23.39
N ARG A 102 14.61 -16.39 24.50
CA ARG A 102 13.26 -16.98 24.57
C ARG A 102 12.19 -15.90 24.54
N TYR A 103 11.27 -16.00 23.59
CA TYR A 103 10.12 -15.11 23.51
C TYR A 103 8.92 -15.70 24.27
N ALA A 104 8.12 -14.81 24.85
CA ALA A 104 6.95 -15.17 25.65
C ALA A 104 5.70 -14.68 24.93
N THR A 105 5.19 -15.53 24.05
CA THR A 105 3.96 -15.32 23.27
C THR A 105 3.19 -16.65 23.19
N PRO A 106 1.90 -16.66 22.78
CA PRO A 106 1.10 -17.88 22.81
C PRO A 106 1.70 -19.04 22.00
N ALA A 107 2.33 -18.77 20.86
CA ALA A 107 2.98 -19.79 20.04
C ALA A 107 4.19 -20.46 20.70
N PHE A 108 4.80 -19.86 21.73
CA PHE A 108 5.94 -20.41 22.47
C PHE A 108 5.55 -21.01 23.84
N ALA A 109 4.25 -21.16 24.13
CA ALA A 109 3.81 -21.88 25.31
C ALA A 109 4.34 -23.32 25.35
N THR A 110 4.68 -23.83 26.53
CA THR A 110 5.26 -25.17 26.70
C THR A 110 4.37 -26.25 26.08
N GLY A 111 4.95 -27.10 25.23
CA GLY A 111 4.23 -28.21 24.56
C GLY A 111 3.33 -27.78 23.39
N ARG A 112 3.27 -26.48 23.05
CA ARG A 112 2.41 -25.96 21.98
C ARG A 112 2.88 -26.39 20.59
N GLN A 113 1.97 -26.95 19.80
CA GLN A 113 2.18 -27.34 18.40
C GLN A 113 1.46 -26.43 17.38
N ALA A 114 0.54 -25.57 17.83
CA ALA A 114 -0.14 -24.60 16.96
C ALA A 114 0.48 -23.20 17.07
N PHE A 115 0.39 -22.40 16.01
CA PHE A 115 0.71 -20.97 16.06
C PHE A 115 -0.32 -20.19 16.90
N THR A 116 -0.02 -18.92 17.16
CA THR A 116 -0.94 -18.01 17.87
C THR A 116 -2.22 -17.81 17.06
N SER A 117 -3.37 -18.15 17.63
CA SER A 117 -4.69 -17.94 17.02
C SER A 117 -5.08 -16.46 17.03
N SER A 118 -6.06 -16.07 16.20
CA SER A 118 -6.54 -14.68 16.18
C SER A 118 -7.17 -14.27 17.52
N ALA A 119 -7.85 -15.19 18.21
CA ALA A 119 -8.42 -14.92 19.53
C ALA A 119 -7.35 -14.71 20.61
N GLU A 120 -6.29 -15.54 20.63
CA GLU A 120 -5.16 -15.38 21.56
C GLU A 120 -4.43 -14.05 21.31
N MET A 121 -4.19 -13.71 20.05
CA MET A 121 -3.63 -12.42 19.65
C MET A 121 -4.48 -11.27 20.18
N GLN A 122 -5.78 -11.25 19.86
CA GLN A 122 -6.73 -10.21 20.30
C GLN A 122 -6.79 -10.07 21.83
N SER A 123 -6.68 -11.18 22.59
CA SER A 123 -6.58 -11.11 24.04
C SER A 123 -5.30 -10.41 24.47
N MET A 124 -4.16 -10.81 23.90
CA MET A 124 -2.87 -10.23 24.22
C MET A 124 -2.79 -8.73 23.89
N LEU A 125 -3.31 -8.28 22.74
CA LEU A 125 -3.30 -6.85 22.40
C LEU A 125 -4.18 -6.04 23.37
N ARG A 126 -5.35 -6.57 23.77
CA ARG A 126 -6.24 -5.95 24.77
C ARG A 126 -5.64 -5.88 26.15
N GLU A 127 -4.97 -6.94 26.59
CA GLU A 127 -4.24 -6.98 27.86
C GLU A 127 -3.12 -5.96 27.85
N LEU A 128 -2.30 -5.94 26.79
CA LEU A 128 -1.21 -4.99 26.67
C LEU A 128 -1.70 -3.53 26.69
N ALA A 129 -2.80 -3.22 25.98
CA ALA A 129 -3.38 -1.89 25.98
C ALA A 129 -3.90 -1.45 27.37
N ARG A 130 -4.35 -2.39 28.20
CA ARG A 130 -4.85 -2.13 29.56
C ARG A 130 -3.73 -2.00 30.58
N GLU A 131 -2.68 -2.79 30.44
CA GLU A 131 -1.61 -2.91 31.44
C GLU A 131 -0.45 -1.93 31.21
N THR A 132 -0.36 -1.32 30.03
CA THR A 132 0.74 -0.39 29.72
C THR A 132 0.68 0.85 30.61
N PRO A 133 1.71 1.13 31.42
CA PRO A 133 1.74 2.30 32.27
C PRO A 133 2.13 3.57 31.47
N PRO A 134 1.71 4.76 31.92
CA PRO A 134 2.26 6.02 31.44
C PRO A 134 3.80 6.06 31.56
N PRO A 135 4.51 6.81 30.70
CA PRO A 135 3.98 7.76 29.71
C PRO A 135 3.60 7.12 28.36
N THR A 136 3.81 5.81 28.19
CA THR A 136 3.44 5.14 26.95
C THR A 136 1.92 4.97 26.89
N ARG A 137 1.33 5.43 25.79
CA ARG A 137 -0.06 5.17 25.45
C ARG A 137 -0.12 4.10 24.37
N VAL A 138 -0.98 3.12 24.61
CA VAL A 138 -1.30 2.06 23.65
C VAL A 138 -2.78 2.16 23.31
N GLN A 139 -3.08 2.35 22.03
CA GLN A 139 -4.44 2.42 21.51
C GLN A 139 -4.67 1.29 20.52
N LEU A 140 -5.72 0.49 20.77
CA LEU A 140 -6.22 -0.47 19.79
C LEU A 140 -7.03 0.24 18.71
N LEU A 141 -6.81 -0.18 17.48
CA LEU A 141 -7.48 0.32 16.28
C LEU A 141 -8.09 -0.87 15.54
N SER A 142 -9.26 -0.66 14.96
CA SER A 142 -9.94 -1.62 14.09
C SER A 142 -10.12 -0.98 12.71
N PRO A 143 -9.09 -0.99 11.85
CA PRO A 143 -9.15 -0.41 10.51
C PRO A 143 -10.16 -1.10 9.58
N GLY A 144 -10.58 -2.33 9.88
CA GLY A 144 -11.52 -3.07 9.06
C GLY A 144 -11.71 -4.52 9.52
N GLN A 145 -12.40 -5.30 8.70
CA GLN A 145 -12.62 -6.73 8.89
C GLN A 145 -12.18 -7.47 7.63
N SER A 146 -11.81 -8.73 7.75
CA SER A 146 -11.59 -9.62 6.61
C SER A 146 -12.91 -10.00 5.92
N GLN A 147 -12.80 -10.76 4.85
CA GLN A 147 -13.95 -11.24 4.08
C GLN A 147 -14.87 -12.20 4.87
N SER A 148 -14.33 -12.90 5.88
CA SER A 148 -15.13 -13.70 6.81
C SER A 148 -15.66 -12.93 8.03
N GLY A 149 -15.38 -11.62 8.12
CA GLY A 149 -15.80 -10.76 9.24
C GLY A 149 -14.86 -10.79 10.45
N GLN A 150 -13.66 -11.37 10.34
CA GLN A 150 -12.67 -11.33 11.42
C GLN A 150 -12.08 -9.91 11.51
N PRO A 151 -11.95 -9.33 12.71
CA PRO A 151 -11.35 -8.01 12.85
C PRO A 151 -9.88 -8.04 12.45
N ILE A 152 -9.46 -7.05 11.67
CA ILE A 152 -8.05 -6.75 11.43
C ILE A 152 -7.66 -5.72 12.47
N GLU A 153 -6.88 -6.12 13.47
CA GLU A 153 -6.49 -5.24 14.57
C GLU A 153 -5.14 -4.57 14.29
N ALA A 154 -5.03 -3.32 14.75
CA ALA A 154 -3.79 -2.59 14.80
C ALA A 154 -3.58 -1.94 16.18
N MET A 155 -2.32 -1.64 16.52
CA MET A 155 -1.96 -0.94 17.75
C MET A 155 -1.18 0.32 17.41
N LEU A 156 -1.62 1.46 17.93
CA LEU A 156 -0.83 2.69 17.97
C LEU A 156 -0.14 2.78 19.33
N LEU A 157 1.19 2.90 19.31
CA LEU A 157 2.02 3.17 20.48
C LEU A 157 2.66 4.54 20.34
N THR A 158 2.46 5.41 21.33
CA THR A 158 2.99 6.78 21.34
C THR A 158 3.17 7.30 22.77
N ARG A 159 4.00 8.33 22.93
CA ARG A 159 4.10 9.12 24.18
C ARG A 159 3.52 10.54 24.03
N LEU A 160 2.74 10.77 22.98
CA LEU A 160 2.02 12.03 22.79
C LEU A 160 0.74 12.06 23.65
N GLY A 161 0.39 13.26 24.13
CA GLY A 161 -0.81 13.47 24.95
C GLY A 161 -2.09 13.18 24.16
N ASP A 162 -2.14 13.64 22.91
CA ASP A 162 -3.20 13.37 21.93
C ASP A 162 -2.75 12.30 20.93
N ALA A 163 -3.55 11.25 20.80
CA ALA A 163 -3.32 10.11 19.92
C ALA A 163 -4.23 10.11 18.67
N ALA A 164 -5.03 11.16 18.48
CA ALA A 164 -5.79 11.33 17.25
C ALA A 164 -4.84 11.41 16.04
N SER A 165 -5.23 10.77 14.94
CA SER A 165 -4.39 10.71 13.73
C SER A 165 -4.00 12.09 13.21
N ALA A 166 -4.92 13.06 13.25
CA ALA A 166 -4.64 14.45 12.88
C ALA A 166 -3.57 15.11 13.77
N ALA A 167 -3.60 14.84 15.08
CA ALA A 167 -2.60 15.34 16.01
C ALA A 167 -1.22 14.74 15.70
N LEU A 168 -1.16 13.42 15.47
CA LEU A 168 0.08 12.72 15.12
C LEU A 168 0.74 13.29 13.86
N ARG A 169 -0.04 13.50 12.79
CA ARG A 169 0.43 14.09 11.53
C ARG A 169 0.93 15.53 11.69
N SER A 170 0.41 16.28 12.67
CA SER A 170 0.85 17.64 12.95
C SER A 170 2.15 17.72 13.77
N THR A 171 2.59 16.61 14.36
CA THR A 171 3.80 16.57 15.17
C THR A 171 5.07 16.43 14.33
N ALA A 172 6.22 16.77 14.93
CA ALA A 172 7.53 16.49 14.34
C ALA A 172 8.01 15.04 14.59
N ARG A 173 7.14 14.11 15.02
CA ARG A 173 7.51 12.71 15.26
C ARG A 173 7.07 11.84 14.09
N PRO A 174 8.00 11.17 13.39
CA PRO A 174 7.62 10.26 12.31
C PRO A 174 6.84 9.07 12.86
N THR A 175 5.85 8.63 12.09
CA THR A 175 5.17 7.36 12.30
C THR A 175 5.90 6.25 11.56
N VAL A 176 6.20 5.17 12.27
CA VAL A 176 6.71 3.90 11.73
C VAL A 176 5.56 2.89 11.72
N MET A 177 5.28 2.28 10.58
CA MET A 177 4.28 1.21 10.47
C MET A 177 4.97 -0.14 10.29
N LEU A 178 4.57 -1.12 11.08
CA LEU A 178 5.03 -2.51 10.99
C LEU A 178 3.85 -3.41 10.64
N ILE A 179 3.97 -4.19 9.58
CA ILE A 179 2.89 -5.04 9.06
C ILE A 179 3.36 -6.49 9.09
N GLY A 180 2.51 -7.40 9.56
CA GLY A 180 2.79 -8.82 9.60
C GLY A 180 1.66 -9.64 8.98
N GLN A 181 2.05 -10.78 8.41
CA GLN A 181 1.14 -11.85 7.99
C GLN A 181 0.03 -11.36 7.03
N GLN A 182 0.43 -10.58 6.02
CA GLN A 182 -0.41 -10.34 4.83
C GLN A 182 -0.63 -11.64 4.05
N HIS A 183 0.36 -12.52 4.05
CA HIS A 183 0.18 -13.91 3.68
C HIS A 183 -0.09 -14.75 4.92
N GLY A 184 -1.15 -15.55 4.89
CA GLY A 184 -1.63 -16.26 6.07
C GLY A 184 -0.71 -17.39 6.54
N ASP A 185 0.05 -18.00 5.63
CA ASP A 185 0.98 -19.11 5.88
C ASP A 185 2.37 -18.67 6.37
N GLU A 186 2.53 -17.39 6.70
CA GLU A 186 3.80 -16.75 7.11
C GLU A 186 3.73 -16.25 8.58
N PRO A 187 3.63 -17.14 9.58
CA PRO A 187 3.34 -16.78 10.96
C PRO A 187 4.45 -16.02 11.71
N ALA A 188 5.72 -16.11 11.29
CA ALA A 188 6.82 -15.58 12.10
C ALA A 188 6.79 -14.04 12.23
N GLY A 189 6.37 -13.34 11.18
CA GLY A 189 6.22 -11.88 11.21
C GLY A 189 5.19 -11.42 12.23
N SER A 190 4.03 -12.08 12.27
CA SER A 190 2.99 -11.78 13.26
C SER A 190 3.48 -11.98 14.69
N GLU A 191 4.17 -13.09 14.93
CA GLU A 191 4.72 -13.42 16.25
C GLU A 191 5.78 -12.42 16.71
N ALA A 192 6.67 -12.00 15.81
CA ALA A 192 7.66 -10.97 16.08
C ALA A 192 7.02 -9.62 16.42
N LEU A 193 5.92 -9.26 15.78
CA LEU A 193 5.18 -8.04 16.08
C LEU A 193 4.51 -8.07 17.46
N LEU A 194 4.08 -9.23 17.96
CA LEU A 194 3.61 -9.36 19.35
C LEU A 194 4.74 -9.12 20.37
N VAL A 195 5.95 -9.63 20.07
CA VAL A 195 7.13 -9.36 20.88
C VAL A 195 7.46 -7.88 20.89
N LEU A 196 7.50 -7.25 19.72
CA LEU A 196 7.85 -5.82 19.58
C LEU A 196 6.81 -4.91 20.21
N ALA A 197 5.50 -5.23 20.09
CA ALA A 197 4.44 -4.50 20.76
C ALA A 197 4.69 -4.44 22.27
N ARG A 198 5.01 -5.58 22.90
CA ARG A 198 5.33 -5.64 24.33
C ARG A 198 6.59 -4.87 24.69
N GLN A 199 7.64 -4.96 23.85
CA GLN A 199 8.90 -4.24 24.08
C GLN A 199 8.74 -2.71 23.95
N LEU A 200 7.87 -2.24 23.08
CA LEU A 200 7.55 -0.82 22.90
C LEU A 200 6.59 -0.29 23.98
N ALA A 201 5.65 -1.12 24.43
CA ALA A 201 4.70 -0.77 25.47
C ALA A 201 5.39 -0.55 26.82
N GLN A 202 6.15 -1.54 27.28
CA GLN A 202 6.67 -1.60 28.65
C GLN A 202 8.09 -2.17 28.75
N GLY A 203 8.80 -2.29 27.64
CA GLY A 203 10.12 -2.92 27.58
C GLY A 203 11.23 -1.98 27.08
N PRO A 204 12.36 -2.55 26.60
CA PRO A 204 13.56 -1.79 26.26
C PRO A 204 13.39 -0.87 25.03
N LEU A 205 12.36 -1.06 24.22
CA LEU A 205 12.10 -0.22 23.05
C LEU A 205 11.17 0.96 23.37
N ALA A 206 10.53 0.99 24.55
CA ALA A 206 9.63 2.07 24.94
C ALA A 206 10.24 3.49 24.84
N PRO A 207 11.54 3.72 25.17
CA PRO A 207 12.16 5.03 24.98
C PRO A 207 12.20 5.53 23.53
N LEU A 208 12.11 4.64 22.53
CA LEU A 208 12.07 5.08 21.12
C LEU A 208 10.81 5.92 20.82
N LEU A 209 9.73 5.75 21.60
CA LEU A 209 8.49 6.52 21.49
C LEU A 209 8.63 7.99 21.91
N ASP A 210 9.77 8.39 22.48
CA ASP A 210 10.10 9.81 22.69
C ASP A 210 10.36 10.53 21.36
N ARG A 211 10.76 9.78 20.34
CA ARG A 211 11.07 10.27 18.99
C ARG A 211 10.06 9.80 17.94
N LEU A 212 9.32 8.73 18.20
CA LEU A 212 8.48 8.04 17.21
C LEU A 212 7.03 7.89 17.64
N ASN A 213 6.17 7.70 16.65
CA ASN A 213 4.91 6.96 16.80
C ASN A 213 5.08 5.61 16.11
N VAL A 214 4.53 4.53 16.68
CA VAL A 214 4.62 3.20 16.07
C VAL A 214 3.22 2.63 15.89
N LEU A 215 2.91 2.23 14.66
CA LEU A 215 1.70 1.54 14.29
C LEU A 215 2.04 0.08 13.96
N ILE A 216 1.41 -0.87 14.65
CA ILE A 216 1.64 -2.31 14.45
C ILE A 216 0.36 -2.94 13.94
N VAL A 217 0.44 -3.66 12.82
CA VAL A 217 -0.61 -4.54 12.30
C VAL A 217 -0.09 -5.98 12.39
N PRO A 218 -0.32 -6.70 13.51
CA PRO A 218 0.28 -8.01 13.71
C PRO A 218 -0.18 -9.05 12.68
N ARG A 219 -1.42 -8.94 12.19
CA ARG A 219 -2.00 -9.87 11.23
C ARG A 219 -2.96 -9.16 10.31
N ALA A 220 -2.52 -8.94 9.08
CA ALA A 220 -3.33 -8.29 8.04
C ALA A 220 -4.34 -9.22 7.35
N ASN A 221 -4.04 -10.53 7.25
CA ASN A 221 -4.91 -11.51 6.59
C ASN A 221 -5.34 -12.62 7.57
N PRO A 222 -6.32 -12.35 8.46
CA PRO A 222 -6.74 -13.34 9.45
C PRO A 222 -7.42 -14.57 8.85
N ASP A 223 -8.10 -14.44 7.71
CA ASP A 223 -8.74 -15.55 7.02
C ASP A 223 -7.71 -16.52 6.43
N GLY A 224 -6.68 -15.99 5.78
CA GLY A 224 -5.54 -16.77 5.30
C GLY A 224 -4.80 -17.45 6.45
N ALA A 225 -4.57 -16.73 7.55
CA ALA A 225 -3.89 -17.25 8.73
C ALA A 225 -4.62 -18.41 9.38
N GLN A 226 -5.95 -18.31 9.52
CA GLN A 226 -6.79 -19.39 10.05
C GLN A 226 -6.76 -20.64 9.16
N ALA A 227 -6.71 -20.43 7.84
CA ALA A 227 -6.69 -21.52 6.86
C ALA A 227 -5.27 -22.03 6.51
N GLY A 228 -4.21 -21.42 7.06
CA GLY A 228 -2.83 -21.76 6.73
C GLY A 228 -2.49 -21.57 5.25
N ARG A 229 -3.05 -20.54 4.60
CA ARG A 229 -2.83 -20.24 3.18
C ARG A 229 -2.30 -18.84 2.94
N ARG A 230 -1.51 -18.68 1.89
CA ARG A 230 -0.99 -17.38 1.43
C ARG A 230 -2.10 -16.36 1.15
N ALA A 231 -3.03 -16.72 0.28
CA ALA A 231 -4.01 -15.78 -0.25
C ALA A 231 -5.12 -15.42 0.75
N THR A 232 -5.86 -14.34 0.45
CA THR A 232 -7.08 -13.97 1.18
C THR A 232 -8.21 -14.99 0.94
N ALA A 233 -9.40 -14.81 1.54
CA ALA A 233 -10.52 -15.74 1.37
C ALA A 233 -11.01 -15.88 -0.08
N SER A 234 -10.95 -14.81 -0.87
CA SER A 234 -11.26 -14.82 -2.30
C SER A 234 -10.13 -15.37 -3.18
N GLY A 235 -8.99 -15.75 -2.59
CA GLY A 235 -7.86 -16.31 -3.31
C GLY A 235 -6.93 -15.27 -3.95
N LEU A 236 -7.14 -13.96 -3.71
CA LEU A 236 -6.25 -12.89 -4.15
C LEU A 236 -5.02 -12.76 -3.24
N ASP A 237 -3.86 -12.42 -3.83
CA ASP A 237 -2.66 -12.04 -3.08
C ASP A 237 -2.81 -10.60 -2.53
N ALA A 238 -2.91 -10.47 -1.20
CA ALA A 238 -3.06 -9.18 -0.53
C ALA A 238 -1.89 -8.23 -0.79
N ASN A 239 -0.67 -8.76 -0.98
CA ASN A 239 0.52 -7.97 -1.27
C ASN A 239 0.63 -7.60 -2.76
N ARG A 240 -0.43 -7.79 -3.56
CA ARG A 240 -0.59 -7.25 -4.94
C ARG A 240 -1.79 -6.33 -5.07
N ASP A 241 -2.45 -6.00 -3.97
CA ASP A 241 -3.72 -5.29 -3.96
C ASP A 241 -3.64 -3.90 -3.33
N HIS A 242 -2.45 -3.33 -3.17
CA HIS A 242 -2.23 -2.03 -2.50
C HIS A 242 -2.52 -0.81 -3.38
N LEU A 243 -2.68 -0.99 -4.69
CA LEU A 243 -3.10 0.07 -5.62
C LEU A 243 -4.58 -0.05 -5.98
N LEU A 244 -5.05 -1.27 -6.27
CA LEU A 244 -6.43 -1.53 -6.66
C LEU A 244 -7.38 -1.53 -5.46
N LEU A 245 -6.97 -2.02 -4.29
CA LEU A 245 -7.82 -2.10 -3.09
C LEU A 245 -9.09 -2.95 -3.29
N ARG A 246 -8.96 -4.11 -3.93
CA ARG A 246 -10.08 -5.04 -4.21
C ARG A 246 -10.57 -5.76 -2.95
N THR A 247 -9.69 -6.01 -2.00
CA THR A 247 -9.95 -6.78 -0.79
C THR A 247 -10.14 -5.87 0.42
N PRO A 248 -11.00 -6.23 1.38
CA PRO A 248 -11.14 -5.45 2.61
C PRO A 248 -9.85 -5.47 3.45
N GLU A 249 -9.01 -6.50 3.33
CA GLU A 249 -7.67 -6.55 3.92
C GLU A 249 -6.77 -5.42 3.40
N ALA A 250 -6.69 -5.23 2.07
CA ALA A 250 -5.92 -4.15 1.47
C ALA A 250 -6.52 -2.77 1.80
N GLN A 251 -7.84 -2.65 1.84
CA GLN A 251 -8.53 -1.41 2.22
C GLN A 251 -8.24 -1.02 3.69
N ALA A 252 -8.16 -1.99 4.60
CA ALA A 252 -7.81 -1.74 6.00
C ALA A 252 -6.38 -1.18 6.13
N ILE A 253 -5.42 -1.75 5.41
CA ILE A 253 -4.04 -1.22 5.38
C ILE A 253 -4.01 0.17 4.73
N ALA A 254 -4.73 0.38 3.63
CA ALA A 254 -4.80 1.68 2.96
C ALA A 254 -5.39 2.78 3.86
N ALA A 255 -6.41 2.45 4.66
CA ALA A 255 -6.97 3.36 5.65
C ALA A 255 -5.91 3.79 6.67
N LEU A 256 -5.11 2.86 7.20
CA LEU A 256 -4.01 3.18 8.10
C LEU A 256 -2.92 4.03 7.44
N MET A 257 -2.53 3.70 6.21
CA MET A 257 -1.55 4.48 5.42
C MET A 257 -2.02 5.92 5.19
N ARG A 258 -3.30 6.09 4.84
CA ARG A 258 -3.94 7.40 4.63
C ARG A 258 -4.04 8.19 5.94
N ASP A 259 -4.48 7.54 7.01
CA ASP A 259 -4.83 8.25 8.24
C ASP A 259 -3.58 8.57 9.08
N TYR A 260 -2.55 7.73 9.06
CA TYR A 260 -1.36 7.91 9.90
C TYR A 260 -0.11 8.38 9.15
N GLU A 261 -0.15 8.38 7.81
CA GLU A 261 0.93 8.84 6.91
C GLU A 261 2.34 8.38 7.36
N PRO A 262 2.59 7.06 7.47
CA PRO A 262 3.86 6.56 7.96
C PRO A 262 5.02 7.00 7.05
N MET A 263 6.12 7.42 7.67
CA MET A 263 7.36 7.77 6.98
C MET A 263 8.29 6.57 6.79
N VAL A 264 8.06 5.51 7.58
CA VAL A 264 8.77 4.23 7.46
C VAL A 264 7.75 3.11 7.52
N VAL A 265 7.87 2.14 6.62
CA VAL A 265 7.01 0.93 6.58
C VAL A 265 7.91 -0.29 6.53
N ALA A 266 7.76 -1.21 7.48
CA ALA A 266 8.38 -2.53 7.41
C ALA A 266 7.31 -3.61 7.28
N ASP A 267 7.47 -4.46 6.28
CA ASP A 267 6.51 -5.50 5.93
C ASP A 267 7.16 -6.88 6.13
N ALA A 268 6.70 -7.57 7.16
CA ALA A 268 7.26 -8.83 7.62
C ALA A 268 6.57 -10.02 6.94
N HIS A 269 7.38 -10.80 6.26
CA HIS A 269 6.99 -11.89 5.38
C HIS A 269 7.88 -13.11 5.62
N GLU A 270 7.57 -14.21 4.95
CA GLU A 270 8.43 -15.39 4.89
C GLU A 270 8.55 -15.93 3.48
N TYR A 271 9.73 -16.45 3.13
CA TYR A 271 9.99 -17.00 1.80
C TYR A 271 10.20 -18.52 1.85
N PRO A 272 10.04 -19.23 0.71
CA PRO A 272 10.23 -20.67 0.63
C PRO A 272 11.64 -21.10 1.03
N ALA A 273 11.70 -22.02 2.00
CA ALA A 273 12.94 -22.62 2.46
C ALA A 273 13.55 -23.61 1.45
N ALA A 274 12.67 -24.29 0.69
CA ALA A 274 12.99 -25.27 -0.34
C ALA A 274 12.09 -25.02 -1.57
N GLY A 275 11.43 -26.05 -2.12
CA GLY A 275 10.55 -25.91 -3.28
C GLY A 275 11.35 -25.62 -4.56
N LEU A 276 11.07 -24.50 -5.22
CA LEU A 276 11.71 -24.15 -6.50
C LEU A 276 13.25 -24.10 -6.44
N TYR A 277 13.84 -23.80 -5.27
CA TYR A 277 15.29 -23.92 -5.10
C TYR A 277 15.78 -25.35 -5.32
N LEU A 278 15.07 -26.32 -4.73
CA LEU A 278 15.41 -27.73 -4.83
C LEU A 278 15.18 -28.23 -6.25
N ASP A 279 14.04 -27.89 -6.84
CA ASP A 279 13.66 -28.32 -8.19
C ASP A 279 14.66 -27.82 -9.25
N LYS A 280 15.12 -26.57 -9.13
CA LYS A 280 15.97 -25.93 -10.15
C LYS A 280 17.46 -26.16 -9.94
N PHE A 281 17.89 -26.20 -8.68
CA PHE A 281 19.31 -26.21 -8.34
C PHE A 281 19.76 -27.47 -7.59
N GLY A 282 18.84 -28.31 -7.10
CA GLY A 282 19.17 -29.40 -6.19
C GLY A 282 19.76 -28.89 -4.87
N ALA A 283 19.33 -27.71 -4.42
CA ALA A 283 19.82 -27.02 -3.23
C ALA A 283 18.69 -26.27 -2.54
N VAL A 284 18.88 -25.83 -1.29
CA VAL A 284 17.88 -25.11 -0.51
C VAL A 284 18.33 -23.69 -0.19
N ALA A 285 17.36 -22.84 0.18
CA ALA A 285 17.64 -21.47 0.55
C ALA A 285 18.58 -21.39 1.77
N ARG A 286 19.60 -20.53 1.67
CA ARG A 286 20.63 -20.34 2.69
C ARG A 286 20.31 -19.25 3.71
N ALA A 287 19.85 -18.09 3.23
CA ALA A 287 19.73 -16.90 4.06
C ALA A 287 18.70 -17.10 5.20
N ASP A 288 18.89 -16.42 6.33
CA ASP A 288 17.86 -16.36 7.37
C ASP A 288 16.76 -15.37 6.99
N VAL A 289 17.14 -14.33 6.24
CA VAL A 289 16.23 -13.28 5.76
C VAL A 289 16.66 -12.74 4.41
N LEU A 290 15.67 -12.47 3.58
CA LEU A 290 15.83 -11.68 2.36
C LEU A 290 15.27 -10.27 2.57
N LEU A 291 15.97 -9.26 2.05
CA LEU A 291 15.66 -7.86 2.28
C LEU A 291 15.52 -7.10 0.96
N GLN A 292 14.59 -6.14 0.92
CA GLN A 292 14.42 -5.26 -0.23
C GLN A 292 13.70 -3.97 0.13
N TYR A 293 14.22 -2.82 -0.29
CA TYR A 293 13.51 -1.54 -0.24
C TYR A 293 12.75 -1.26 -1.53
N ALA A 294 11.81 -0.31 -1.58
CA ALA A 294 11.00 -0.01 -2.77
C ALA A 294 11.80 0.20 -4.08
N THR A 295 11.36 -0.42 -5.18
CA THR A 295 12.03 -0.40 -6.50
C THR A 295 11.04 -0.19 -7.65
N ALA A 296 10.10 0.74 -7.49
CA ALA A 296 9.19 1.15 -8.56
C ALA A 296 9.69 2.42 -9.27
N GLY A 297 9.24 2.60 -10.51
CA GLY A 297 9.42 3.87 -11.23
C GLY A 297 8.83 5.02 -10.43
N ASN A 298 9.44 6.21 -10.53
CA ASN A 298 9.06 7.43 -9.81
C ASN A 298 9.25 7.43 -8.27
N VAL A 299 9.76 6.36 -7.65
CA VAL A 299 10.23 6.46 -6.26
C VAL A 299 11.38 7.47 -6.21
N HIS A 300 11.26 8.47 -5.34
CA HIS A 300 12.20 9.58 -5.29
C HIS A 300 13.60 9.10 -4.87
N GLU A 301 14.66 9.57 -5.55
CA GLU A 301 16.03 9.06 -5.32
C GLU A 301 16.49 9.21 -3.86
N PHE A 302 16.12 10.30 -3.19
CA PHE A 302 16.47 10.49 -1.77
C PHE A 302 15.73 9.55 -0.82
N VAL A 303 14.54 9.07 -1.19
CA VAL A 303 13.85 8.01 -0.44
C VAL A 303 14.59 6.68 -0.63
N THR A 304 15.03 6.38 -1.85
CA THR A 304 15.86 5.19 -2.14
C THR A 304 17.19 5.23 -1.39
N ARG A 305 17.90 6.36 -1.41
CA ARG A 305 19.17 6.53 -0.66
C ARG A 305 18.96 6.38 0.84
N ALA A 306 17.92 7.00 1.40
CA ALA A 306 17.57 6.82 2.81
C ALA A 306 17.29 5.35 3.14
N ALA A 307 16.54 4.64 2.29
CA ALA A 307 16.23 3.23 2.51
C ALA A 307 17.47 2.34 2.54
N GLU A 308 18.46 2.58 1.67
CA GLU A 308 19.72 1.85 1.66
C GLU A 308 20.62 2.26 2.83
N GLU A 309 20.98 3.55 2.92
CA GLU A 309 22.02 4.05 3.82
C GLU A 309 21.55 4.14 5.28
N TRP A 310 20.32 4.59 5.52
CA TRP A 310 19.83 4.82 6.88
C TRP A 310 19.19 3.59 7.49
N PHE A 311 18.72 2.63 6.68
CA PHE A 311 17.98 1.49 7.19
C PHE A 311 18.58 0.15 6.80
N ARG A 312 18.71 -0.18 5.52
CA ARG A 312 19.16 -1.51 5.10
C ARG A 312 20.58 -1.80 5.59
N GLN A 313 21.52 -0.87 5.45
CA GLN A 313 22.90 -1.07 5.93
C GLN A 313 22.99 -1.29 7.45
N PRO A 314 22.39 -0.45 8.32
CA PRO A 314 22.31 -0.74 9.76
C PRO A 314 21.62 -2.06 10.10
N LEU A 315 20.56 -2.42 9.36
CA LEU A 315 19.83 -3.68 9.52
C LEU A 315 20.74 -4.87 9.22
N LEU A 316 21.49 -4.86 8.11
CA LEU A 316 22.49 -5.88 7.78
C LEU A 316 23.54 -6.03 8.88
N ALA A 317 24.03 -4.92 9.44
CA ALA A 317 24.99 -4.96 10.53
C ALA A 317 24.38 -5.57 11.82
N SER A 318 23.10 -5.30 12.10
CA SER A 318 22.36 -5.90 13.22
C SER A 318 22.21 -7.41 13.05
N LEU A 319 21.84 -7.88 11.85
CA LEU A 319 21.73 -9.31 11.55
C LEU A 319 23.08 -10.02 11.68
N GLN A 320 24.15 -9.41 11.16
CA GLN A 320 25.50 -9.98 11.24
C GLN A 320 25.96 -10.16 12.70
N ARG A 321 25.68 -9.18 13.57
CA ARG A 321 26.00 -9.29 15.01
C ARG A 321 25.31 -10.45 15.70
N GLU A 322 24.10 -10.80 15.27
CA GLU A 322 23.31 -11.91 15.79
C GLU A 322 23.61 -13.24 15.07
N GLY A 323 24.61 -13.28 14.16
CA GLY A 323 24.93 -14.49 13.40
C GLY A 323 23.81 -14.92 12.43
N LEU A 324 23.03 -13.96 11.95
CA LEU A 324 21.93 -14.16 11.01
C LEU A 324 22.40 -13.80 9.59
N SER A 325 22.22 -14.75 8.68
CA SER A 325 22.59 -14.58 7.27
C SER A 325 21.51 -13.82 6.50
N SER A 326 21.92 -13.02 5.52
CA SER A 326 21.01 -12.24 4.70
C SER A 326 21.40 -12.25 3.23
N ASP A 327 20.43 -11.95 2.38
CA ASP A 327 20.61 -11.73 0.94
C ASP A 327 19.56 -10.72 0.42
N TRP A 328 19.67 -10.34 -0.84
CA TRP A 328 18.63 -9.59 -1.54
C TRP A 328 17.37 -10.43 -1.72
N TYR A 329 16.20 -9.80 -1.58
CA TYR A 329 14.94 -10.45 -1.93
C TYR A 329 14.91 -10.88 -3.39
N HIS A 330 14.43 -12.10 -3.60
CA HIS A 330 14.24 -12.66 -4.92
C HIS A 330 13.17 -13.75 -4.95
N THR A 331 12.63 -13.95 -6.15
CA THR A 331 11.71 -15.03 -6.50
C THR A 331 12.25 -15.81 -7.69
N LEU A 332 11.88 -17.08 -7.77
CA LEU A 332 12.26 -17.96 -8.88
C LEU A 332 11.09 -18.07 -9.86
N ALA A 333 11.40 -18.11 -11.16
CA ALA A 333 10.39 -18.34 -12.19
C ALA A 333 9.65 -19.69 -11.97
N SER A 334 8.34 -19.71 -12.17
CA SER A 334 7.53 -20.94 -11.98
C SER A 334 7.74 -21.97 -13.08
N ALA A 335 8.07 -21.53 -14.31
CA ALA A 335 8.36 -22.43 -15.43
C ALA A 335 9.57 -23.32 -15.11
N ALA A 336 9.47 -24.62 -15.36
CA ALA A 336 10.44 -25.61 -14.88
C ALA A 336 11.84 -25.42 -15.46
N ASP A 337 11.93 -25.06 -16.74
CA ASP A 337 13.15 -24.83 -17.51
C ASP A 337 13.76 -23.43 -17.30
N ASP A 338 12.98 -22.48 -16.79
CA ASP A 338 13.44 -21.11 -16.54
C ASP A 338 14.21 -21.01 -15.21
N ARG A 339 15.54 -20.92 -15.28
CA ARG A 339 16.39 -20.75 -14.09
C ARG A 339 16.66 -19.29 -13.72
N ARG A 340 15.98 -18.33 -14.34
CA ARG A 340 16.10 -16.92 -13.98
C ARG A 340 15.61 -16.69 -12.56
N VAL A 341 16.29 -15.77 -11.90
CA VAL A 341 15.97 -15.32 -10.55
C VAL A 341 15.70 -13.82 -10.63
N ALA A 342 14.53 -13.39 -10.18
CA ALA A 342 14.14 -12.00 -10.24
C ALA A 342 14.19 -11.38 -8.84
N MET A 343 14.78 -10.19 -8.71
CA MET A 343 14.55 -9.37 -7.53
C MET A 343 13.06 -9.04 -7.40
N GLY A 344 12.65 -8.54 -6.23
CA GLY A 344 11.28 -8.06 -6.02
C GLY A 344 10.83 -7.12 -7.15
N GLY A 345 9.63 -7.37 -7.68
CA GLY A 345 9.14 -6.72 -8.90
C GLY A 345 9.05 -5.19 -8.82
N THR A 346 8.91 -4.58 -9.99
CA THR A 346 8.97 -3.12 -10.21
C THR A 346 7.59 -2.47 -10.31
N ARG A 347 6.52 -3.27 -10.35
CA ARG A 347 5.14 -2.79 -10.46
C ARG A 347 4.70 -1.98 -9.24
N PRO A 348 3.89 -0.92 -9.44
CA PRO A 348 3.41 -0.04 -8.38
C PRO A 348 2.16 -0.58 -7.65
N ASP A 349 1.99 -1.90 -7.53
CA ASP A 349 0.81 -2.55 -6.93
C ASP A 349 1.10 -3.30 -5.61
N MET A 350 2.38 -3.57 -5.34
CA MET A 350 2.86 -4.20 -4.11
C MET A 350 2.99 -3.21 -2.95
N GLY A 351 2.75 -3.66 -1.71
CA GLY A 351 2.76 -2.80 -0.52
C GLY A 351 4.05 -2.00 -0.35
N ARG A 352 5.20 -2.66 -0.58
CA ARG A 352 6.52 -2.02 -0.58
C ARG A 352 6.62 -0.86 -1.57
N ASN A 353 6.20 -1.07 -2.81
CA ASN A 353 6.33 -0.09 -3.88
C ASN A 353 5.30 1.04 -3.74
N VAL A 354 4.05 0.73 -3.40
CA VAL A 354 3.02 1.73 -3.08
C VAL A 354 3.47 2.61 -1.91
N SER A 355 4.08 2.04 -0.87
CA SER A 355 4.62 2.81 0.26
C SER A 355 5.78 3.72 -0.17
N GLY A 356 6.67 3.25 -1.06
CA GLY A 356 7.72 4.08 -1.66
C GLY A 356 7.17 5.27 -2.47
N LEU A 357 6.10 5.05 -3.23
CA LEU A 357 5.39 6.11 -3.97
C LEU A 357 4.62 7.08 -3.06
N ARG A 358 4.40 6.72 -1.79
CA ARG A 358 3.94 7.63 -0.73
C ARG A 358 5.10 8.37 -0.05
N HIS A 359 6.31 8.28 -0.59
CA HIS A 359 7.53 8.87 -0.04
C HIS A 359 7.94 8.32 1.33
N ALA A 360 7.47 7.11 1.67
CA ALA A 360 7.92 6.40 2.86
C ALA A 360 9.16 5.56 2.54
N VAL A 361 10.09 5.47 3.47
CA VAL A 361 11.11 4.43 3.44
C VAL A 361 10.43 3.09 3.70
N SER A 362 10.33 2.26 2.67
CA SER A 362 9.63 0.97 2.77
C SER A 362 10.58 -0.20 2.61
N LEU A 363 10.49 -1.18 3.52
CA LEU A 363 11.33 -2.36 3.60
C LEU A 363 10.49 -3.62 3.66
N LEU A 364 10.80 -4.57 2.79
CA LEU A 364 10.34 -5.95 2.84
C LEU A 364 11.37 -6.78 3.62
N ILE A 365 10.89 -7.57 4.59
CA ILE A 365 11.70 -8.42 5.45
C ILE A 365 11.14 -9.85 5.39
N GLU A 366 11.73 -10.71 4.57
CA GLU A 366 11.26 -12.08 4.37
C GLU A 366 12.14 -13.10 5.09
N SER A 367 11.72 -13.65 6.23
CA SER A 367 12.47 -14.72 6.90
C SER A 367 12.28 -16.08 6.22
N ARG A 368 13.27 -16.96 6.28
CA ARG A 368 13.17 -18.32 5.71
C ARG A 368 12.13 -19.16 6.46
N GLY A 369 10.96 -19.42 5.87
CA GLY A 369 9.86 -20.00 6.65
C GLY A 369 8.75 -20.76 5.92
N VAL A 370 8.47 -20.40 4.66
CA VAL A 370 7.39 -21.07 3.92
C VAL A 370 7.77 -22.53 3.65
N GLY A 371 6.85 -23.43 3.98
CA GLY A 371 7.02 -24.88 3.88
C GLY A 371 7.70 -25.56 5.08
N LEU A 372 8.14 -24.82 6.10
CA LEU A 372 8.83 -25.39 7.27
C LEU A 372 7.91 -25.78 8.44
N GLY A 373 6.64 -25.39 8.41
CA GLY A 373 5.78 -25.52 9.59
C GLY A 373 6.42 -24.87 10.81
N ARG A 374 6.62 -25.63 11.89
CA ARG A 374 7.26 -25.15 13.13
C ARG A 374 8.78 -25.28 13.18
N ALA A 375 9.42 -25.86 12.16
CA ALA A 375 10.88 -25.96 12.15
C ALA A 375 11.50 -24.54 12.19
N HIS A 376 12.53 -24.40 13.03
CA HIS A 376 13.30 -23.17 13.25
C HIS A 376 12.46 -21.94 13.60
N PHE A 377 11.25 -22.14 14.15
CA PHE A 377 10.32 -21.03 14.37
C PHE A 377 10.87 -19.97 15.33
N ALA A 378 11.60 -20.36 16.38
CA ALA A 378 12.24 -19.41 17.28
C ALA A 378 13.27 -18.54 16.55
N ARG A 379 14.10 -19.14 15.68
CA ARG A 379 15.07 -18.41 14.86
C ARG A 379 14.41 -17.47 13.87
N ARG A 380 13.36 -17.91 13.18
CA ARG A 380 12.56 -17.09 12.24
C ARG A 380 11.98 -15.85 12.92
N VAL A 381 11.34 -16.04 14.07
CA VAL A 381 10.79 -14.94 14.87
C VAL A 381 11.92 -14.02 15.36
N HIS A 382 13.04 -14.57 15.81
CA HIS A 382 14.17 -13.78 16.25
C HIS A 382 14.76 -12.91 15.14
N THR A 383 14.91 -13.46 13.93
CA THR A 383 15.36 -12.71 12.75
C THR A 383 14.46 -11.51 12.46
N GLN A 384 13.14 -11.71 12.51
CA GLN A 384 12.16 -10.65 12.33
C GLN A 384 12.23 -9.58 13.44
N VAL A 385 12.37 -9.99 14.71
CA VAL A 385 12.54 -9.08 15.85
C VAL A 385 13.81 -8.24 15.70
N VAL A 386 14.95 -8.85 15.35
CA VAL A 386 16.23 -8.15 15.15
C VAL A 386 16.12 -7.13 14.02
N ALA A 387 15.58 -7.55 12.86
CA ALA A 387 15.45 -6.70 11.70
C ALA A 387 14.55 -5.48 11.98
N MET A 388 13.35 -5.69 12.51
CA MET A 388 12.41 -4.60 12.80
C MET A 388 12.82 -3.74 14.00
N THR A 389 13.54 -4.28 14.97
CA THR A 389 14.20 -3.48 16.02
C THR A 389 15.20 -2.51 15.41
N SER A 390 16.02 -2.98 14.46
CA SER A 390 16.97 -2.12 13.75
C SER A 390 16.28 -1.04 12.94
N VAL A 391 15.12 -1.33 12.33
CA VAL A 391 14.29 -0.33 11.64
C VAL A 391 13.79 0.74 12.61
N LEU A 392 13.23 0.34 13.76
CA LEU A 392 12.74 1.27 14.79
C LEU A 392 13.87 2.16 15.33
N GLN A 393 15.04 1.57 15.62
CA GLN A 393 16.22 2.31 16.11
C GLN A 393 16.71 3.32 15.06
N SER A 394 16.77 2.91 13.79
CA SER A 394 17.19 3.78 12.68
C SER A 394 16.21 4.94 12.48
N ALA A 395 14.91 4.65 12.54
CA ALA A 395 13.88 5.68 12.47
C ALA A 395 13.99 6.69 13.62
N ALA A 396 14.20 6.22 14.86
CA ALA A 396 14.35 7.10 16.01
C ALA A 396 15.61 7.97 15.90
N ALA A 397 16.73 7.39 15.45
CA ALA A 397 17.99 8.09 15.24
C ALA A 397 17.91 9.15 14.12
N ARG A 398 17.04 8.94 13.13
CA ARG A 398 16.85 9.81 11.95
C ARG A 398 15.53 10.57 11.98
N ALA A 399 14.89 10.71 13.14
CA ALA A 399 13.50 11.19 13.20
C ALA A 399 13.32 12.57 12.55
N ASP A 400 14.21 13.51 12.81
CA ASP A 400 14.12 14.86 12.23
C ASP A 400 14.47 14.87 10.74
N ASP A 401 15.39 14.00 10.32
CA ASP A 401 15.81 13.86 8.93
C ASP A 401 14.70 13.25 8.08
N LEU A 402 13.93 12.29 8.62
CA LEU A 402 12.75 11.73 7.97
C LEU A 402 11.66 12.79 7.72
N VAL A 403 11.39 13.65 8.71
CA VAL A 403 10.41 14.74 8.56
C VAL A 403 10.87 15.73 7.49
N LYS A 404 12.16 16.09 7.46
CA LYS A 404 12.73 16.97 6.43
C LYS A 404 12.66 16.33 5.05
N LEU A 405 13.05 15.07 4.93
CA LEU A 405 13.00 14.30 3.69
C LEU A 405 11.57 14.28 3.14
N ARG A 406 10.59 13.91 3.98
CA ARG A 406 9.19 13.84 3.56
C ARG A 406 8.68 15.19 3.06
N ARG A 407 8.91 16.27 3.82
CA ARG A 407 8.49 17.63 3.41
C ARG A 407 9.13 18.08 2.10
N PHE A 408 10.42 17.79 1.93
CA PHE A 408 11.15 18.12 0.70
C PHE A 408 10.55 17.39 -0.50
N VAL A 409 10.42 16.07 -0.42
CA VAL A 409 9.90 15.23 -1.52
C VAL A 409 8.45 15.58 -1.85
N ASP A 410 7.60 15.78 -0.83
CA ASP A 410 6.20 16.19 -1.02
C ASP A 410 6.09 17.52 -1.79
N SER A 411 6.90 18.51 -1.41
CA SER A 411 6.93 19.81 -2.07
C SER A 411 7.47 19.73 -3.49
N GLU A 412 8.51 18.92 -3.71
CA GLU A 412 9.11 18.76 -5.03
C GLU A 412 8.15 18.08 -6.00
N VAL A 413 7.57 16.94 -5.60
CA VAL A 413 6.64 16.17 -6.43
C VAL A 413 5.42 16.99 -6.80
N SER A 414 4.85 17.75 -5.85
CA SER A 414 3.70 18.63 -6.11
C SER A 414 4.05 19.74 -7.11
N ARG A 415 5.26 20.31 -7.05
CA ARG A 415 5.69 21.38 -7.95
C ARG A 415 5.89 20.91 -9.39
N LEU A 416 6.16 19.62 -9.59
CA LEU A 416 6.41 19.05 -10.91
C LEU A 416 5.14 18.92 -11.77
N ALA A 417 3.93 19.12 -11.22
CA ALA A 417 2.71 19.10 -12.02
C ALA A 417 2.84 19.94 -13.31
N CYS A 418 2.40 19.37 -14.43
CA CYS A 418 2.56 19.94 -15.78
C CYS A 418 4.00 20.08 -16.30
N GLN A 419 5.02 19.51 -15.64
CA GLN A 419 6.43 19.71 -15.98
C GLN A 419 7.20 18.38 -16.13
N GLY A 420 8.08 18.37 -17.13
CA GLY A 420 8.97 17.24 -17.40
C GLY A 420 8.22 15.96 -17.80
N GLU A 421 8.90 14.85 -17.63
CA GLU A 421 8.38 13.52 -17.91
C GLU A 421 7.99 12.78 -16.62
N VAL A 422 7.20 11.74 -16.76
CA VAL A 422 6.91 10.75 -15.72
C VAL A 422 7.09 9.35 -16.30
N VAL A 423 7.63 8.43 -15.49
CA VAL A 423 7.75 7.03 -15.87
C VAL A 423 6.37 6.39 -15.74
N VAL A 424 5.87 5.81 -16.83
CA VAL A 424 4.62 5.05 -16.85
C VAL A 424 4.90 3.59 -16.55
N GLU A 425 5.97 3.04 -17.11
CA GLU A 425 6.31 1.63 -16.98
C GLU A 425 7.83 1.45 -16.90
N ALA A 426 8.26 0.58 -15.98
CA ALA A 426 9.67 0.27 -15.74
C ALA A 426 9.84 -1.22 -15.48
N ALA A 427 10.97 -1.76 -15.92
CA ALA A 427 11.36 -3.15 -15.71
C ALA A 427 12.70 -3.27 -14.99
N ALA A 428 12.97 -4.46 -14.46
CA ALA A 428 14.27 -4.83 -13.94
C ALA A 428 15.32 -4.87 -15.06
N THR A 429 16.59 -4.71 -14.70
CA THR A 429 17.73 -4.83 -15.62
C THR A 429 18.35 -6.22 -15.51
N PRO A 430 18.45 -6.98 -16.61
CA PRO A 430 19.15 -8.27 -16.62
C PRO A 430 20.62 -8.13 -16.22
N SER A 431 21.11 -9.08 -15.42
CA SER A 431 22.47 -9.14 -14.89
C SER A 431 22.82 -10.58 -14.49
N GLU A 432 23.97 -10.78 -13.84
CA GLU A 432 24.34 -12.05 -13.21
C GLU A 432 24.52 -11.88 -11.70
N TYR A 433 24.15 -12.90 -10.94
CA TYR A 433 24.28 -12.90 -9.48
C TYR A 433 24.79 -14.26 -8.96
N PRO A 434 25.78 -14.28 -8.05
CA PRO A 434 26.22 -15.51 -7.39
C PRO A 434 25.27 -15.88 -6.25
N LEU A 435 24.19 -16.60 -6.57
CA LEU A 435 23.20 -17.03 -5.58
C LEU A 435 23.81 -18.09 -4.63
N ARG A 436 23.72 -17.82 -3.33
CA ARG A 436 24.23 -18.71 -2.27
C ARG A 436 23.12 -19.58 -1.70
N LEU A 437 23.34 -20.89 -1.75
CA LEU A 437 22.41 -21.94 -1.36
C LEU A 437 23.09 -22.92 -0.39
N LEU A 438 22.33 -23.87 0.13
CA LEU A 438 22.83 -24.97 0.95
C LEU A 438 22.55 -26.32 0.30
N ASP A 439 23.48 -27.25 0.43
CA ASP A 439 23.24 -28.65 0.11
C ASP A 439 22.22 -29.25 1.10
N PRO A 440 21.15 -29.91 0.62
CA PRO A 440 20.04 -30.34 1.47
C PRO A 440 20.40 -31.49 2.44
N GLN A 441 21.49 -32.22 2.20
CA GLN A 441 21.90 -33.36 3.02
C GLN A 441 23.02 -32.98 4.00
N THR A 442 24.03 -32.27 3.50
CA THR A 442 25.25 -31.95 4.24
C THR A 442 25.22 -30.57 4.89
N GLY A 443 24.33 -29.68 4.47
CA GLY A 443 24.31 -28.28 4.93
C GLY A 443 25.52 -27.46 4.46
N ALA A 444 26.30 -27.96 3.49
CA ALA A 444 27.45 -27.26 2.93
C ALA A 444 27.01 -26.07 2.06
N ASP A 445 27.78 -24.98 2.09
CA ASP A 445 27.52 -23.81 1.25
C ASP A 445 27.76 -24.15 -0.23
N ARG A 446 26.82 -23.73 -1.09
CA ARG A 446 26.90 -23.89 -2.54
C ARG A 446 26.62 -22.54 -3.21
N SER A 447 27.44 -22.18 -4.19
CA SER A 447 27.23 -20.96 -4.99
C SER A 447 26.89 -21.34 -6.42
N VAL A 448 25.85 -20.72 -6.98
CA VAL A 448 25.43 -20.92 -8.37
C VAL A 448 25.32 -19.54 -9.03
N SER A 449 26.00 -19.32 -10.15
CA SER A 449 25.79 -18.12 -10.95
C SER A 449 24.45 -18.23 -11.66
N VAL A 450 23.57 -17.25 -11.49
CA VAL A 450 22.23 -17.22 -12.09
C VAL A 450 22.05 -15.96 -12.94
N ALA A 451 21.25 -16.09 -14.00
CA ALA A 451 20.68 -14.93 -14.67
C ALA A 451 19.74 -14.22 -13.68
N TRP A 452 19.97 -12.93 -13.49
CA TRP A 452 19.39 -12.14 -12.42
C TRP A 452 18.71 -10.88 -12.94
N ASP A 453 17.40 -10.76 -12.74
CA ASP A 453 16.66 -9.55 -13.07
C ASP A 453 16.75 -8.57 -11.89
N SER A 454 17.68 -7.61 -12.00
CA SER A 454 17.98 -6.65 -10.95
C SER A 454 16.99 -5.49 -10.92
N ALA A 455 16.34 -5.29 -9.78
CA ALA A 455 15.46 -4.14 -9.55
C ALA A 455 16.21 -2.92 -8.98
N LEU A 456 17.53 -2.99 -8.79
CA LEU A 456 18.32 -1.88 -8.24
C LEU A 456 18.60 -0.78 -9.28
N GLN A 457 18.61 -1.14 -10.55
CA GLN A 457 18.67 -0.21 -11.68
C GLN A 457 17.52 -0.53 -12.62
N LEU A 458 16.57 0.38 -12.72
CA LEU A 458 15.37 0.18 -13.53
C LEU A 458 15.61 0.58 -14.99
N GLN A 459 15.07 -0.22 -15.91
CA GLN A 459 14.92 0.18 -17.31
C GLN A 459 13.59 0.90 -17.47
N VAL A 460 13.62 2.14 -17.95
CA VAL A 460 12.40 2.86 -18.31
C VAL A 460 11.89 2.28 -19.62
N LEU A 461 10.75 1.59 -19.57
CA LEU A 461 10.11 1.03 -20.76
C LEU A 461 9.21 2.06 -21.44
N LYS A 462 8.59 2.93 -20.65
CA LYS A 462 7.62 3.92 -21.13
C LYS A 462 7.66 5.17 -20.26
N SER A 463 7.78 6.33 -20.89
CA SER A 463 7.60 7.65 -20.27
C SER A 463 6.61 8.49 -21.06
N ARG A 464 6.02 9.48 -20.38
CA ARG A 464 5.15 10.49 -20.99
C ARG A 464 5.40 11.85 -20.35
N ALA A 465 5.06 12.91 -21.08
CA ALA A 465 4.99 14.25 -20.52
C ALA A 465 4.08 14.25 -19.29
N ARG A 466 4.48 14.91 -18.20
CA ARG A 466 3.67 14.91 -16.99
C ARG A 466 2.43 15.80 -17.17
N PRO A 467 1.20 15.27 -16.99
CA PRO A 467 0.02 16.11 -17.06
C PRO A 467 -0.08 17.02 -15.82
N CYS A 468 -1.00 17.99 -15.86
CA CYS A 468 -1.41 18.75 -14.70
C CYS A 468 -2.33 17.95 -13.76
N GLY A 469 -3.02 16.95 -14.29
CA GLY A 469 -4.00 16.13 -13.59
C GLY A 469 -4.67 15.14 -14.53
N TYR A 470 -5.59 14.36 -13.98
CA TYR A 470 -6.44 13.44 -14.74
C TYR A 470 -7.90 13.82 -14.57
N TRP A 471 -8.66 13.73 -15.66
CA TRP A 471 -10.13 13.80 -15.63
C TRP A 471 -10.70 12.38 -15.66
N LEU A 472 -11.77 12.15 -14.91
CA LEU A 472 -12.54 10.91 -14.91
C LEU A 472 -14.02 11.21 -15.15
N ALA A 473 -14.67 10.38 -15.97
CA ALA A 473 -16.10 10.51 -16.24
C ALA A 473 -16.95 10.38 -14.95
N ALA A 474 -18.13 10.99 -14.93
CA ALA A 474 -19.02 11.01 -13.76
C ALA A 474 -19.42 9.61 -13.26
N GLY A 475 -19.50 8.63 -14.17
CA GLY A 475 -19.79 7.24 -13.83
C GLY A 475 -18.68 6.53 -13.04
N GLU A 476 -17.44 7.04 -13.06
CA GLU A 476 -16.27 6.42 -12.44
C GLU A 476 -16.17 6.71 -10.93
N ARG A 477 -17.31 6.59 -10.23
CA ARG A 477 -17.39 6.82 -8.77
C ARG A 477 -16.51 5.85 -7.99
N GLU A 478 -16.42 4.59 -8.43
CA GLU A 478 -15.59 3.59 -7.76
C GLU A 478 -14.10 3.93 -7.85
N ALA A 479 -13.63 4.33 -9.03
CA ALA A 479 -12.27 4.84 -9.20
C ALA A 479 -11.99 6.02 -8.26
N MET A 480 -12.89 7.00 -8.19
CA MET A 480 -12.77 8.12 -7.25
C MET A 480 -12.67 7.64 -5.79
N LEU A 481 -13.53 6.71 -5.36
CA LEU A 481 -13.51 6.19 -3.98
C LEU A 481 -12.20 5.47 -3.67
N ARG A 482 -11.67 4.66 -4.59
CA ARG A 482 -10.38 3.96 -4.42
C ARG A 482 -9.21 4.95 -4.38
N LEU A 483 -9.19 5.97 -5.23
CA LEU A 483 -8.18 7.05 -5.16
C LEU A 483 -8.22 7.78 -3.82
N ARG A 484 -9.42 8.11 -3.30
CA ARG A 484 -9.56 8.70 -1.97
C ARG A 484 -9.16 7.75 -0.84
N ALA A 485 -9.44 6.46 -0.98
CA ALA A 485 -8.98 5.45 -0.03
C ALA A 485 -7.44 5.34 -0.02
N LEU A 486 -6.79 5.57 -1.16
CA LEU A 486 -5.34 5.75 -1.25
C LEU A 486 -4.86 7.09 -0.66
N GLY A 487 -5.75 8.02 -0.29
CA GLY A 487 -5.40 9.33 0.26
C GLY A 487 -5.14 10.42 -0.79
N LEU A 488 -5.42 10.15 -2.08
CA LEU A 488 -5.36 11.17 -3.11
C LEU A 488 -6.46 12.21 -2.91
N SER A 489 -6.10 13.47 -3.13
CA SER A 489 -7.07 14.54 -3.32
C SER A 489 -7.77 14.35 -4.66
N VAL A 490 -9.10 14.27 -4.61
CA VAL A 490 -9.97 14.22 -5.79
C VAL A 490 -11.00 15.33 -5.64
N GLN A 491 -11.25 16.03 -6.74
CA GLN A 491 -12.16 17.16 -6.82
C GLN A 491 -13.36 16.80 -7.70
N ARG A 492 -14.54 17.31 -7.35
CA ARG A 492 -15.74 17.20 -8.19
C ARG A 492 -15.80 18.41 -9.12
N VAL A 493 -16.09 18.16 -10.40
CA VAL A 493 -16.38 19.22 -11.37
C VAL A 493 -17.80 19.72 -11.14
N ASP A 494 -18.00 21.03 -11.01
CA ASP A 494 -19.31 21.63 -10.67
C ASP A 494 -19.99 22.36 -11.84
N ALA A 495 -19.26 22.64 -12.91
CA ALA A 495 -19.77 23.35 -14.09
C ALA A 495 -19.23 22.72 -15.37
N ASN A 496 -19.98 22.86 -16.47
CA ASN A 496 -19.47 22.52 -17.79
C ASN A 496 -18.22 23.34 -18.12
N GLY A 497 -17.27 22.71 -18.78
CA GLY A 497 -16.05 23.37 -19.25
C GLY A 497 -15.37 22.56 -20.34
N VAL A 498 -14.33 23.16 -20.91
CA VAL A 498 -13.47 22.51 -21.90
C VAL A 498 -12.03 22.73 -21.46
N VAL A 499 -11.23 21.67 -21.44
CA VAL A 499 -9.81 21.76 -21.06
C VAL A 499 -8.92 21.12 -22.12
N ARG A 500 -7.74 21.71 -22.35
CA ARG A 500 -6.73 21.11 -23.21
C ARG A 500 -6.16 19.87 -22.52
N GLY A 501 -6.19 18.75 -23.22
CA GLY A 501 -5.77 17.47 -22.68
C GLY A 501 -5.37 16.48 -23.76
N GLU A 502 -5.27 15.23 -23.35
CA GLU A 502 -5.11 14.08 -24.24
C GLU A 502 -6.12 13.01 -23.83
N THR A 503 -6.82 12.46 -24.82
CA THR A 503 -7.60 11.23 -24.68
C THR A 503 -6.75 10.04 -25.12
N TYR A 504 -7.24 8.84 -24.87
CA TYR A 504 -6.55 7.61 -25.26
C TYR A 504 -7.27 6.93 -26.41
N ARG A 505 -6.56 6.65 -27.49
CA ARG A 505 -7.03 5.77 -28.56
C ARG A 505 -6.44 4.38 -28.34
N GLU A 506 -7.29 3.40 -28.08
CA GLU A 506 -6.85 2.01 -27.96
C GLU A 506 -6.30 1.49 -29.30
N THR A 507 -5.11 0.91 -29.27
CA THR A 507 -4.44 0.32 -30.44
C THR A 507 -4.49 -1.19 -30.44
N SER A 508 -4.48 -1.82 -29.26
CA SER A 508 -4.60 -3.26 -29.09
C SER A 508 -5.00 -3.64 -27.67
N ARG A 509 -5.48 -4.88 -27.50
CA ARG A 509 -5.77 -5.47 -26.18
C ARG A 509 -5.22 -6.89 -26.09
N ALA A 510 -4.73 -7.26 -24.92
CA ALA A 510 -4.27 -8.62 -24.61
C ALA A 510 -4.55 -8.98 -23.16
N THR A 511 -4.77 -10.26 -22.88
CA THR A 511 -4.78 -10.78 -21.51
C THR A 511 -3.36 -11.08 -21.09
N VAL A 512 -2.89 -10.46 -20.01
CA VAL A 512 -1.55 -10.65 -19.45
C VAL A 512 -1.62 -11.12 -18.00
N PRO A 513 -0.57 -11.73 -17.44
CA PRO A 513 -0.54 -12.09 -16.02
C PRO A 513 -0.82 -10.88 -15.10
N ALA A 514 -1.71 -11.09 -14.12
CA ALA A 514 -2.12 -10.06 -13.17
C ALA A 514 -1.00 -9.61 -12.22
N SER A 515 0.01 -10.46 -11.98
CA SER A 515 1.16 -10.15 -11.13
C SER A 515 2.47 -10.70 -11.72
N ASP A 516 3.60 -10.10 -11.31
CA ASP A 516 4.95 -10.59 -11.61
C ASP A 516 5.43 -11.66 -10.61
N GLY A 517 4.57 -12.10 -9.68
CA GLY A 517 4.90 -13.05 -8.60
C GLY A 517 4.39 -14.46 -8.86
N PRO A 518 4.66 -15.41 -7.94
CA PRO A 518 4.03 -16.72 -8.00
C PRO A 518 2.50 -16.56 -8.00
N PRO A 519 1.78 -17.21 -8.93
CA PRO A 519 0.34 -17.00 -9.09
C PRO A 519 -0.42 -17.48 -7.86
N SER A 520 -1.35 -16.68 -7.37
CA SER A 520 -2.40 -17.15 -6.47
C SER A 520 -3.53 -17.82 -7.26
N ALA A 521 -4.35 -18.65 -6.60
CA ALA A 521 -5.43 -19.38 -7.26
C ALA A 521 -6.45 -18.46 -7.98
N ALA A 522 -6.63 -17.22 -7.51
CA ALA A 522 -7.52 -16.23 -8.15
C ALA A 522 -6.79 -15.26 -9.10
N ASP A 523 -5.46 -15.12 -9.03
CA ASP A 523 -4.69 -14.34 -10.01
C ASP A 523 -4.58 -15.04 -11.38
N GLY A 524 -5.03 -16.30 -11.48
CA GLY A 524 -4.96 -17.12 -12.70
C GLY A 524 -5.78 -16.61 -13.89
N GLY A 525 -6.67 -15.62 -13.71
CA GLY A 525 -7.48 -15.03 -14.78
C GLY A 525 -6.78 -13.98 -15.64
N GLY A 526 -5.60 -13.51 -15.23
CA GLY A 526 -4.91 -12.38 -15.87
C GLY A 526 -5.66 -11.05 -15.74
N VAL A 527 -5.07 -10.00 -16.31
CA VAL A 527 -5.69 -8.67 -16.48
C VAL A 527 -5.76 -8.32 -17.96
N VAL A 528 -6.74 -7.51 -18.34
CA VAL A 528 -6.87 -7.03 -19.72
C VAL A 528 -5.97 -5.81 -19.87
N LEU A 529 -4.78 -6.01 -20.45
CA LEU A 529 -3.88 -4.92 -20.79
C LEU A 529 -4.31 -4.32 -22.14
N VAL A 530 -4.64 -3.04 -22.12
CA VAL A 530 -4.81 -2.23 -23.32
C VAL A 530 -3.48 -1.57 -23.67
N GLN A 531 -3.21 -1.40 -24.96
CA GLN A 531 -2.19 -0.47 -25.45
C GLN A 531 -2.90 0.73 -26.05
N VAL A 532 -2.35 1.91 -25.85
CA VAL A 532 -2.99 3.17 -26.23
C VAL A 532 -1.99 4.13 -26.87
N GLU A 533 -2.52 4.99 -27.72
CA GLU A 533 -1.88 6.22 -28.15
C GLU A 533 -2.56 7.40 -27.44
N ALA A 534 -1.77 8.30 -26.86
CA ALA A 534 -2.29 9.55 -26.31
C ALA A 534 -2.53 10.53 -27.46
N VAL A 535 -3.77 11.01 -27.61
CA VAL A 535 -4.19 11.87 -28.71
C VAL A 535 -4.58 13.24 -28.16
N PRO A 536 -3.95 14.35 -28.62
CA PRO A 536 -4.33 15.69 -28.22
C PRO A 536 -5.81 15.96 -28.47
N ALA A 537 -6.50 16.46 -27.46
CA ALA A 537 -7.93 16.70 -27.51
C ALA A 537 -8.35 17.93 -26.68
N LEU A 538 -9.50 18.49 -27.02
CA LEU A 538 -10.28 19.32 -26.11
C LEU A 538 -11.20 18.39 -25.33
N VAL A 539 -10.98 18.28 -24.03
CA VAL A 539 -11.73 17.40 -23.13
C VAL A 539 -12.91 18.19 -22.58
N ASP A 540 -14.11 17.78 -22.96
CA ASP A 540 -15.35 18.31 -22.38
C ASP A 540 -15.52 17.76 -20.97
N VAL A 541 -15.57 18.66 -19.98
CA VAL A 541 -15.81 18.30 -18.58
C VAL A 541 -17.23 18.68 -18.19
N ALA A 542 -17.96 17.72 -17.64
CA ALA A 542 -19.34 17.90 -17.22
C ALA A 542 -19.46 17.90 -15.68
N PRO A 543 -20.46 18.60 -15.09
CA PRO A 543 -20.75 18.52 -13.67
C PRO A 543 -20.90 17.07 -13.19
N GLY A 544 -20.36 16.77 -12.01
CA GLY A 544 -20.36 15.43 -11.42
C GLY A 544 -19.24 14.51 -11.91
N SER A 545 -18.46 14.92 -12.92
CA SER A 545 -17.18 14.28 -13.25
C SER A 545 -16.10 14.61 -12.21
N TRP A 546 -14.97 13.91 -12.27
CA TRP A 546 -13.91 14.01 -11.26
C TRP A 546 -12.62 14.55 -11.87
N TYR A 547 -11.90 15.35 -11.09
CA TYR A 547 -10.58 15.83 -11.42
C TYR A 547 -9.58 15.43 -10.34
N VAL A 548 -8.48 14.80 -10.74
CA VAL A 548 -7.39 14.34 -9.88
C VAL A 548 -6.17 15.22 -10.19
N PRO A 549 -5.92 16.28 -9.42
CA PRO A 549 -4.75 17.13 -9.64
C PRO A 549 -3.44 16.37 -9.45
N LEU A 550 -2.36 16.73 -10.16
CA LEU A 550 -1.01 16.24 -9.86
C LEU A 550 -0.18 17.22 -9.01
N ASP A 551 -0.69 18.38 -8.65
CA ASP A 551 -0.04 19.30 -7.71
C ASP A 551 -0.29 18.89 -6.24
N GLN A 552 -0.10 17.59 -5.97
CA GLN A 552 -0.24 16.97 -4.66
C GLN A 552 0.89 15.96 -4.40
N PRO A 553 1.22 15.66 -3.13
CA PRO A 553 2.33 14.76 -2.81
C PRO A 553 2.20 13.36 -3.41
N LEU A 554 0.98 12.82 -3.47
CA LEU A 554 0.73 11.45 -3.93
C LEU A 554 0.58 11.32 -5.45
N ALA A 555 1.02 12.32 -6.24
CA ALA A 555 0.82 12.38 -7.69
C ALA A 555 1.21 11.09 -8.44
N TYR A 556 2.28 10.42 -8.03
CA TYR A 556 2.72 9.19 -8.70
C TYR A 556 1.80 7.99 -8.46
N LEU A 557 1.00 7.96 -7.39
CA LEU A 557 -0.07 6.97 -7.25
C LEU A 557 -1.21 7.22 -8.24
N ALA A 558 -1.55 8.49 -8.51
CA ALA A 558 -2.53 8.83 -9.53
C ALA A 558 -2.04 8.39 -10.92
N VAL A 559 -0.77 8.62 -11.24
CA VAL A 559 -0.16 8.16 -12.51
C VAL A 559 -0.21 6.63 -12.61
N ALA A 560 0.23 5.92 -11.57
CA ALA A 560 0.21 4.46 -11.54
C ALA A 560 -1.20 3.88 -11.72
N ALA A 561 -2.22 4.53 -11.15
CA ALA A 561 -3.61 4.10 -11.25
C ALA A 561 -4.25 4.47 -12.61
N LEU A 562 -3.97 5.66 -13.15
CA LEU A 562 -4.77 6.27 -14.21
C LEU A 562 -4.14 6.25 -15.61
N GLU A 563 -2.84 5.94 -15.74
CA GLU A 563 -2.28 5.60 -17.06
C GLU A 563 -2.76 4.20 -17.47
N PRO A 564 -3.55 4.09 -18.55
CA PRO A 564 -4.41 2.92 -18.77
C PRO A 564 -3.68 1.69 -19.33
N ASP A 565 -2.46 1.87 -19.84
CA ASP A 565 -1.71 0.86 -20.58
C ASP A 565 -0.57 0.25 -19.77
N THR A 566 -0.84 0.01 -18.48
CA THR A 566 0.00 -0.77 -17.58
C THR A 566 -0.84 -1.88 -16.93
N PRO A 567 -0.24 -3.04 -16.57
CA PRO A 567 -0.95 -4.13 -15.91
C PRO A 567 -1.55 -3.76 -14.55
N SER A 568 -0.98 -2.77 -13.85
CA SER A 568 -1.45 -2.32 -12.53
C SER A 568 -2.53 -1.23 -12.61
N SER A 569 -2.83 -0.72 -13.81
CA SER A 569 -3.77 0.40 -14.00
C SER A 569 -5.20 0.05 -13.60
N TYR A 570 -5.99 1.08 -13.32
CA TYR A 570 -7.41 0.95 -13.02
C TYR A 570 -8.21 0.47 -14.23
N VAL A 571 -7.76 0.75 -15.46
CA VAL A 571 -8.38 0.18 -16.66
C VAL A 571 -8.11 -1.32 -16.73
N ALA A 572 -6.86 -1.76 -16.55
CA ALA A 572 -6.51 -3.18 -16.58
C ALA A 572 -7.16 -3.97 -15.44
N GLY A 573 -7.28 -3.35 -14.26
CA GLY A 573 -7.96 -3.89 -13.09
C GLY A 573 -9.50 -3.78 -13.12
N GLY A 574 -10.08 -3.22 -14.19
CA GLY A 574 -11.55 -3.09 -14.35
C GLY A 574 -12.22 -2.08 -13.41
N VAL A 575 -11.45 -1.21 -12.76
CA VAL A 575 -11.94 -0.15 -11.87
C VAL A 575 -12.43 1.06 -12.67
N VAL A 576 -11.72 1.39 -13.74
CA VAL A 576 -12.18 2.35 -14.75
C VAL A 576 -12.73 1.55 -15.91
N SER A 577 -14.00 1.77 -16.26
CA SER A 577 -14.72 0.87 -17.16
C SER A 577 -14.20 0.86 -18.61
N ARG A 578 -13.70 2.01 -19.11
CA ARG A 578 -13.17 2.18 -20.47
C ARG A 578 -12.10 3.25 -20.54
N VAL A 579 -11.19 3.15 -21.50
CA VAL A 579 -10.13 4.15 -21.74
C VAL A 579 -10.68 5.55 -22.02
N ASP A 580 -11.86 5.66 -22.66
CA ASP A 580 -12.52 6.94 -22.96
C ASP A 580 -12.99 7.69 -21.71
N ASN A 581 -13.11 6.99 -20.57
CA ASN A 581 -13.61 7.55 -19.33
C ASN A 581 -12.49 8.15 -18.46
N VAL A 582 -11.25 8.16 -18.96
CA VAL A 582 -10.09 8.83 -18.35
C VAL A 582 -9.36 9.67 -19.39
N ALA A 583 -8.93 10.87 -19.02
CA ALA A 583 -8.16 11.75 -19.88
C ALA A 583 -7.05 12.48 -19.11
N ARG A 584 -5.94 12.77 -19.79
CA ARG A 584 -4.84 13.58 -19.25
C ARG A 584 -5.18 15.05 -19.44
N VAL A 585 -5.08 15.84 -18.38
CA VAL A 585 -5.30 17.29 -18.43
C VAL A 585 -3.94 17.98 -18.52
N LEU A 586 -3.67 18.68 -19.62
CA LEU A 586 -2.34 19.25 -19.92
C LEU A 586 -2.20 20.73 -19.54
N ALA A 587 -3.29 21.37 -19.13
CA ALA A 587 -3.28 22.74 -18.63
C ALA A 587 -3.97 22.80 -17.27
N ARG A 588 -3.52 23.71 -16.39
CA ARG A 588 -4.19 23.91 -15.11
C ARG A 588 -5.65 24.29 -15.36
N PRO A 589 -6.61 23.56 -14.80
CA PRO A 589 -8.02 23.75 -15.14
C PRO A 589 -8.53 25.10 -14.63
N ALA A 590 -9.29 25.79 -15.49
CA ALA A 590 -10.00 27.02 -15.14
C ALA A 590 -11.48 26.78 -14.79
N PHE A 591 -11.92 25.52 -14.76
CA PHE A 591 -13.30 25.16 -14.44
C PHE A 591 -13.54 25.08 -12.93
N LYS A 592 -14.79 25.31 -12.52
CA LYS A 592 -15.18 25.28 -11.10
C LYS A 592 -15.15 23.86 -10.58
N VAL A 593 -14.45 23.69 -9.47
CA VAL A 593 -14.28 22.42 -8.77
C VAL A 593 -14.53 22.61 -7.28
N SER A 594 -15.03 21.56 -6.63
CA SER A 594 -15.18 21.48 -5.18
C SER A 594 -14.45 20.26 -4.63
N ALA A 595 -14.00 20.36 -3.38
CA ALA A 595 -13.45 19.21 -2.67
C ALA A 595 -14.55 18.15 -2.50
N VAL A 596 -14.20 16.88 -2.69
CA VAL A 596 -15.11 15.78 -2.37
C VAL A 596 -15.15 15.63 -0.84
N PRO A 597 -16.34 15.73 -0.20
CA PRO A 597 -16.48 15.61 1.25
C PRO A 597 -15.92 14.30 1.80
#